data_AF-A0A382EFP7-F1
#
_entry.id   AF-A0A382EFP7-F1
#
_cell.length_a   1.000
_cell.length_b   1.000
_cell.length_c   1.000
_cell.angle_alpha   90.00
_cell.angle_beta   90.00
_cell.angle_gamma   90.00
#
_symmetry.space_group_name_H-M   'P 1'
#
loop_
_entity.id
_entity.type
_entity.pdbx_description
1 polymer ?
#
loop_
_entity_poly.entity_id
_entity_poly.type
_entity_poly.pdbx_seq_one_letter_code
_entity_poly.pdbx_strand_id
1 'polypeptide(L)'
;VSEYQYYKFERLDGYLDAKARQALRSISSRAEISATSFQVYYTYSDLKAEPFELMLKYFDIGFYYADWGSIDAYIKLLTGTIPEALLGFSSDGLH
;
A
#
# COMPACT_ATOMS: atom_id res chain seq x y z
N VAL A 1 2.23 -24.98 -3.75
CA VAL A 1 1.62 -23.98 -2.83
C VAL A 1 1.35 -22.75 -3.68
N SER A 2 0.15 -22.18 -3.62
CA SER A 2 -0.15 -20.97 -4.39
C SER A 2 0.40 -19.79 -3.60
N GLU A 3 1.41 -19.12 -4.12
CA GLU A 3 1.85 -17.82 -3.60
C GLU A 3 0.64 -16.89 -3.50
N TYR A 4 0.30 -16.47 -2.29
CA TYR A 4 -0.83 -15.57 -2.02
C TYR A 4 -0.32 -14.28 -1.43
N GLN A 5 -0.73 -13.17 -2.04
CA GLN A 5 -0.43 -11.84 -1.55
C GLN A 5 -1.71 -11.02 -1.48
N TYR A 6 -1.83 -10.21 -0.44
CA TYR A 6 -2.96 -9.33 -0.20
C TYR A 6 -2.48 -7.92 0.11
N TYR A 7 -3.05 -6.95 -0.59
CA TYR A 7 -2.84 -5.53 -0.33
C TYR A 7 -4.18 -4.88 0.01
N LYS A 8 -4.17 -4.04 1.05
CA LYS A 8 -5.28 -3.17 1.43
C LYS A 8 -4.76 -1.80 1.77
N PHE A 9 -5.25 -0.78 1.07
CA PHE A 9 -4.94 0.61 1.34
C PHE A 9 -6.21 1.42 1.52
N GLU A 10 -6.19 2.33 2.48
CA GLU A 10 -7.34 3.16 2.83
C GLU A 10 -6.94 4.62 3.03
N ARG A 11 -7.80 5.51 2.53
CA ARG A 11 -7.75 6.94 2.72
C ARG A 11 -8.71 7.30 3.85
N LEU A 12 -8.19 7.94 4.89
CA LEU A 12 -8.97 8.33 6.06
C LEU A 12 -9.68 9.66 5.82
N ASP A 13 -8.98 10.60 5.18
CA ASP A 13 -9.50 11.95 4.94
C ASP A 13 -9.85 12.19 3.47
N GLY A 14 -11.13 12.44 3.21
CA GLY A 14 -11.66 12.72 1.88
C GLY A 14 -11.85 11.47 1.02
N TYR A 15 -11.88 11.66 -0.31
CA TYR A 15 -12.21 10.60 -1.27
C TYR A 15 -11.23 10.57 -2.44
N LEU A 16 -11.07 9.38 -3.02
CA LEU A 16 -10.43 9.19 -4.31
C LEU A 16 -11.30 9.78 -5.42
N ASP A 17 -10.81 10.84 -6.05
CA ASP A 17 -11.46 11.40 -7.23
C ASP A 17 -11.47 10.39 -8.41
N ALA A 18 -12.18 10.73 -9.48
CA ALA A 18 -12.29 9.86 -10.65
C ALA A 18 -10.93 9.56 -11.30
N LYS A 19 -10.01 10.52 -11.31
CA LYS A 19 -8.68 10.39 -11.90
C LYS A 19 -7.80 9.44 -11.06
N ALA A 20 -7.86 9.56 -9.74
CA ALA A 20 -7.18 8.67 -8.80
C ALA A 20 -7.67 7.24 -8.96
N ARG A 21 -9.00 7.03 -8.99
CA ARG A 21 -9.59 5.70 -9.19
C ARG A 21 -9.21 5.10 -10.55
N GLN A 22 -9.14 5.91 -11.60
CA GLN A 22 -8.70 5.46 -12.92
C GLN A 22 -7.21 5.09 -12.93
N ALA A 23 -6.35 5.89 -12.30
CA ALA A 23 -4.93 5.57 -12.18
C ALA A 23 -4.70 4.25 -11.41
N LEU A 24 -5.41 4.05 -10.30
CA LEU A 24 -5.37 2.79 -9.54
C LEU A 24 -5.87 1.60 -10.37
N ARG A 25 -6.89 1.79 -11.22
CA ARG A 25 -7.39 0.76 -12.13
C ARG A 25 -6.36 0.35 -13.18
N SER A 26 -5.53 1.28 -13.64
CA SER A 26 -4.42 0.99 -14.56
C SER A 26 -3.30 0.17 -13.91
N ILE A 27 -3.11 0.30 -12.59
CA ILE A 27 -2.14 -0.49 -11.82
C ILE A 27 -2.65 -1.92 -11.62
N SER A 28 -3.92 -2.06 -11.22
CA SER A 28 -4.55 -3.37 -11.06
C SER A 28 -5.99 -3.37 -11.54
N SER A 29 -6.24 -4.08 -12.63
CA SER A 29 -7.59 -4.32 -13.12
C SER A 29 -8.41 -5.19 -12.17
N ARG A 30 -7.75 -6.05 -11.39
CA ARG A 30 -8.33 -6.99 -10.42
C ARG A 30 -8.71 -6.34 -9.09
N ALA A 31 -8.20 -5.14 -8.82
CA ALA A 31 -8.44 -4.49 -7.54
C ALA A 31 -9.91 -4.10 -7.36
N GLU A 32 -10.43 -4.29 -6.15
CA GLU A 32 -11.66 -3.63 -5.73
C GLU A 32 -11.29 -2.22 -5.25
N ILE A 33 -11.94 -1.22 -5.86
CA ILE A 33 -11.64 0.20 -5.62
C ILE A 33 -12.93 0.89 -5.23
N SER A 34 -12.96 1.45 -4.03
CA SER A 34 -14.08 2.24 -3.50
C SER A 34 -13.77 3.74 -3.56
N ALA A 35 -14.61 4.56 -2.95
CA ALA A 35 -14.33 5.99 -2.81
C ALA A 35 -13.16 6.27 -1.86
N THR A 36 -12.76 5.32 -1.00
CA THR A 36 -11.71 5.52 0.01
C THR A 36 -10.68 4.40 0.05
N SER A 37 -10.86 3.29 -0.67
CA SER A 37 -9.98 2.12 -0.53
C SER A 37 -9.57 1.50 -1.86
N PHE A 38 -8.43 0.82 -1.82
CA PHE A 38 -7.95 -0.11 -2.84
C PHE A 38 -7.62 -1.43 -2.16
N GLN A 39 -8.13 -2.54 -2.68
CA GLN A 39 -7.73 -3.86 -2.23
C GLN A 39 -7.56 -4.82 -3.40
N VAL A 40 -6.55 -5.67 -3.31
CA VAL A 40 -6.27 -6.67 -4.34
C VAL A 40 -5.58 -7.86 -3.69
N TYR A 41 -5.88 -9.04 -4.21
CA TYR A 41 -5.07 -10.22 -3.96
C TYR A 41 -4.45 -10.70 -5.28
N TYR A 42 -3.25 -11.24 -5.19
CA TYR A 42 -2.56 -11.86 -6.31
C TYR A 42 -2.23 -13.30 -6.02
N THR A 43 -2.14 -14.06 -7.11
CA THR A 43 -1.53 -15.39 -7.14
C THR A 43 -0.48 -15.42 -8.24
N TYR A 44 0.74 -15.85 -7.90
CA TYR A 44 1.89 -15.98 -8.84
C TYR A 44 2.26 -14.68 -9.60
N SER A 45 1.95 -13.51 -9.03
CA SER A 45 2.23 -12.19 -9.59
C SER A 45 2.28 -11.17 -8.46
N ASP A 46 2.91 -10.03 -8.74
CA ASP A 46 3.00 -8.92 -7.79
C ASP A 46 2.17 -7.71 -8.21
N LEU A 47 2.02 -6.78 -7.27
CA LEU A 47 1.52 -5.44 -7.53
C LEU A 47 2.46 -4.70 -8.48
N LYS A 48 1.92 -4.10 -9.54
CA LYS A 48 2.69 -3.35 -10.55
C LYS A 48 2.97 -1.90 -10.13
N ALA A 49 3.22 -1.69 -8.86
CA ALA A 49 3.52 -0.40 -8.25
C ALA A 49 4.16 -0.63 -6.88
N GLU A 50 5.03 0.30 -6.48
CA GLU A 50 5.60 0.28 -5.15
C GLU A 50 4.55 0.72 -4.11
N PRO A 51 4.30 -0.06 -3.04
CA PRO A 51 3.31 0.30 -2.02
C PRO A 51 3.49 1.71 -1.44
N PHE A 52 4.73 2.13 -1.18
CA PHE A 52 5.00 3.45 -0.60
C PHE A 52 4.57 4.61 -1.53
N GLU A 53 4.66 4.45 -2.85
CA GLU A 53 4.21 5.47 -3.80
C GLU A 53 2.68 5.62 -3.76
N LEU A 54 1.96 4.50 -3.62
CA LEU A 54 0.51 4.51 -3.48
C LEU A 54 0.08 5.15 -2.17
N MET A 55 0.78 4.86 -1.08
CA MET A 55 0.57 5.51 0.21
C MET A 55 0.74 7.02 0.07
N LEU A 56 1.91 7.50 -0.34
CA LEU A 56 2.19 8.93 -0.46
C LEU A 56 1.15 9.68 -1.32
N LYS A 57 0.70 9.06 -2.41
CA LYS A 57 -0.16 9.72 -3.39
C LYS A 57 -1.67 9.62 -3.07
N TYR A 58 -2.12 8.51 -2.47
CA TYR A 58 -3.55 8.19 -2.41
C TYR A 58 -4.09 7.78 -1.04
N PHE A 59 -3.26 7.20 -0.15
CA PHE A 59 -3.75 6.48 1.04
C PHE A 59 -3.03 6.85 2.32
N ASP A 60 -3.69 6.69 3.46
CA ASP A 60 -3.16 7.14 4.76
C ASP A 60 -2.79 5.95 5.66
N ILE A 61 -3.50 4.83 5.51
CA ILE A 61 -3.15 3.55 6.15
C ILE A 61 -3.11 2.42 5.13
N GLY A 62 -2.23 1.45 5.37
CA GLY A 62 -2.05 0.32 4.48
C GLY A 62 -1.61 -0.94 5.19
N PHE A 63 -1.91 -2.07 4.56
CA PHE A 63 -1.52 -3.40 5.01
C PHE A 63 -1.17 -4.28 3.82
N TYR A 64 -0.05 -4.99 3.94
CA TYR A 64 0.36 -6.05 3.04
C TYR A 64 0.60 -7.33 3.82
N TYR A 65 0.16 -8.45 3.24
CA TYR A 65 0.38 -9.79 3.77
C TYR A 65 0.69 -10.75 2.64
N ALA A 66 1.67 -11.62 2.87
CA ALA A 66 1.93 -12.78 2.02
C ALA A 66 1.98 -14.08 2.81
N ASP A 67 1.56 -15.18 2.19
CA ASP A 67 1.51 -16.49 2.83
C ASP A 67 2.87 -17.12 3.14
N TRP A 68 3.97 -16.55 2.62
CA TRP A 68 5.34 -16.86 3.01
C TRP A 68 5.84 -16.07 4.24
N GLY A 69 4.98 -15.28 4.88
CA GLY A 69 5.26 -14.65 6.18
C GLY A 69 5.65 -13.17 6.12
N SER A 70 5.71 -12.54 4.94
CA SER A 70 5.92 -11.09 4.84
C SER A 70 4.67 -10.34 5.28
N ILE A 71 4.84 -9.35 6.17
CA ILE A 71 3.77 -8.49 6.67
C ILE A 71 4.31 -7.08 6.76
N ASP A 72 3.70 -6.14 6.02
CA ASP A 72 4.01 -4.72 6.12
C ASP A 72 2.79 -3.94 6.56
N ALA A 73 3.01 -2.99 7.47
CA ALA A 73 2.02 -1.99 7.83
C ALA A 73 2.53 -0.61 7.38
N TYR A 74 1.65 0.15 6.73
CA TYR A 74 1.96 1.48 6.23
C TYR A 74 1.11 2.51 6.96
N ILE A 75 1.75 3.58 7.43
CA ILE A 75 1.07 4.71 8.06
C ILE A 75 1.68 5.99 7.49
N LYS A 76 0.85 6.82 6.85
CA LYS A 76 1.26 8.15 6.42
C LYS A 76 1.28 9.08 7.62
N LEU A 77 2.44 9.67 7.87
CA LEU A 77 2.66 10.61 8.96
C LEU A 77 3.03 11.98 8.41
N LEU A 78 2.80 13.02 9.21
CA LEU A 78 3.30 14.34 8.89
C LEU A 78 4.84 14.36 8.97
N THR A 79 5.47 15.21 8.18
CA THR A 79 6.91 15.42 8.27
C THR A 79 7.27 15.86 9.69
N GLY A 80 8.27 15.21 10.29
CA GLY A 80 8.71 15.46 11.66
C GLY A 80 7.90 14.73 12.74
N THR A 81 6.91 13.90 12.40
CA THR A 81 6.22 13.08 13.41
C THR A 81 7.15 12.09 14.10
N ILE A 82 8.09 11.49 13.36
CA ILE A 82 9.13 10.63 13.93
C ILE A 82 10.37 11.49 14.16
N PRO A 83 10.85 11.64 15.42
CA PRO A 83 12.11 12.30 15.72
C PRO A 83 13.27 11.70 14.93
N GLU A 84 14.23 12.49 14.45
CA GLU A 84 15.33 11.95 13.64
C GLU A 84 16.13 10.86 14.40
N ALA A 85 16.22 10.97 15.72
CA ALA A 85 16.86 9.96 16.57
C ALA A 85 16.18 8.58 16.53
N LEU A 86 14.89 8.52 16.15
CA LEU A 86 14.12 7.27 16.02
C LEU A 86 14.00 6.80 14.58
N LEU A 87 14.45 7.57 13.59
CA LEU A 87 14.53 7.16 12.18
C LEU A 87 15.72 6.19 11.93
N GLY A 88 16.11 5.42 12.95
CA GLY A 88 17.24 4.51 12.92
C GLY A 88 17.27 3.71 11.61
N PHE A 89 18.36 3.86 10.87
CA PHE A 89 18.59 3.17 9.62
C PHE A 89 18.50 1.66 9.84
N SER A 90 17.40 1.04 9.40
CA SER A 90 17.47 -0.38 9.09
C SER A 90 18.40 -0.52 7.90
N SER A 91 19.60 -1.05 8.13
CA SER A 91 20.51 -1.50 7.07
C SER A 91 20.00 -2.75 6.37
N ASP A 92 18.96 -3.38 6.91
CA ASP A 92 18.33 -4.54 6.33
C ASP A 92 17.09 -4.04 5.61
N GLY A 93 17.17 -4.04 4.28
CA GLY A 93 16.09 -3.62 3.40
C GLY A 93 14.82 -4.41 3.66
N LEU A 94 13.67 -3.87 3.22
CA LEU A 94 12.49 -4.68 2.97
C LEU A 94 12.92 -5.84 2.05
N HIS A 95 12.97 -7.05 2.61
CA HIS A 95 13.14 -8.30 1.89
C HIS A 95 11.79 -8.80 1.38
#